data_AF-A0A3A0EA70-F1
#
_entry.id   AF-A0A3A0EA70-F1
#
_cell.length_a   1.000
_cell.length_b   1.000
_cell.length_c   1.000
_cell.angle_alpha   90.00
_cell.angle_beta   90.00
_cell.angle_gamma   90.00
#
_symmetry.space_group_name_H-M   'P 1'
#
loop_
_entity.id
_entity.type
_entity.pdbx_description
1 polymer ?
#
loop_
_entity_poly.entity_id
_entity_poly.type
_entity_poly.pdbx_seq_one_letter_code
_entity_poly.pdbx_strand_id
1 'polypeptide(L)'
;MRQREVPSMNVAKALATIAGAAVAFGVVGTGIGVFLGKMAPSFLRYAVRAGGDATLEPMELGIGLGLTNGLTWGMVTGMVVVAILTWKEVRRAKHESASHP
;
A
#
# COMPACT_ATOMS: atom_id res chain seq x y z
N MET A 1 -32.59 -17.54 -10.10
CA MET A 1 -31.85 -16.28 -9.86
C MET A 1 -30.79 -16.56 -8.80
N ARG A 2 -29.51 -16.57 -9.17
CA ARG A 2 -28.39 -16.87 -8.26
C ARG A 2 -28.18 -15.61 -7.41
N GLN A 3 -28.57 -15.63 -6.14
CA GLN A 3 -28.21 -14.57 -5.21
C GLN A 3 -26.68 -14.49 -5.21
N ARG A 4 -26.12 -13.42 -5.80
CA ARG A 4 -24.71 -13.11 -5.58
C ARG A 4 -24.63 -12.71 -4.12
N GLU A 5 -24.18 -13.61 -3.27
CA GLU A 5 -23.75 -13.26 -1.92
C GLU A 5 -22.79 -12.09 -2.08
N VAL A 6 -23.26 -10.90 -1.71
CA VAL A 6 -22.36 -9.75 -1.66
C VAL A 6 -21.43 -10.09 -0.51
N PRO A 7 -20.13 -10.34 -0.78
CA PRO A 7 -19.25 -10.84 0.26
C PRO A 7 -19.15 -9.75 1.32
N SER A 8 -19.71 -9.98 2.51
CA SER A 8 -19.60 -9.04 3.62
C SER A 8 -18.13 -8.85 3.97
N MET A 9 -17.74 -7.60 4.18
CA MET A 9 -16.37 -7.27 4.55
C MET A 9 -16.13 -7.69 6.00
N ASN A 10 -15.61 -8.91 6.20
CA ASN A 10 -15.16 -9.34 7.52
C ASN A 10 -13.74 -8.82 7.81
N VAL A 11 -13.36 -8.80 9.09
CA VAL A 11 -12.06 -8.31 9.56
C VAL A 11 -10.88 -9.02 8.88
N ALA A 12 -10.98 -10.33 8.65
CA ALA A 12 -9.93 -11.10 7.99
C ALA A 12 -9.74 -10.67 6.51
N LYS A 13 -10.82 -10.40 5.77
CA LYS A 13 -10.74 -9.88 4.40
C LYS A 13 -10.17 -8.46 4.35
N ALA A 14 -10.56 -7.61 5.29
CA ALA A 14 -10.01 -6.27 5.41
C ALA A 14 -8.49 -6.31 5.65
N LEU A 15 -8.04 -7.10 6.64
CA LEU A 15 -6.63 -7.28 6.93
C LEU A 15 -5.87 -7.90 5.75
N ALA A 16 -6.43 -8.91 5.09
CA ALA A 16 -5.82 -9.51 3.91
C ALA A 16 -5.68 -8.52 2.75
N THR A 17 -6.66 -7.62 2.57
CA THR A 17 -6.61 -6.57 1.54
C THR A 17 -5.51 -5.56 1.84
N ILE A 18 -5.41 -5.12 3.10
CA ILE A 18 -4.36 -4.18 3.54
C ILE A 18 -2.98 -4.83 3.40
N ALA A 19 -2.82 -6.06 3.90
CA ALA A 19 -1.56 -6.79 3.81
C ALA A 19 -1.16 -7.07 2.35
N GLY A 20 -2.11 -7.45 1.50
CA GLY A 20 -1.87 -7.67 0.07
C GLY A 20 -1.43 -6.39 -0.64
N ALA A 21 -2.08 -5.26 -0.35
CA ALA A 21 -1.69 -3.96 -0.89
C ALA A 21 -0.30 -3.52 -0.39
N ALA A 22 -0.02 -3.69 0.91
CA ALA A 22 1.27 -3.41 1.51
C ALA A 22 2.39 -4.22 0.85
N VAL A 23 2.21 -5.54 0.69
CA VAL A 23 3.21 -6.40 0.04
C VAL A 23 3.40 -6.03 -1.42
N ALA A 24 2.32 -5.82 -2.18
CA ALA A 24 2.41 -5.47 -3.60
C ALA A 24 3.19 -4.17 -3.82
N PHE A 25 2.84 -3.11 -3.09
CA PHE A 25 3.55 -1.85 -3.18
C PHE A 25 4.95 -1.92 -2.57
N GLY A 26 5.17 -2.74 -1.53
CA GLY A 26 6.50 -3.01 -0.98
C GLY A 26 7.44 -3.62 -2.02
N VAL A 27 6.97 -4.63 -2.77
CA VAL A 27 7.74 -5.26 -3.86
C VAL A 27 8.01 -4.26 -4.99
N VAL A 28 7.01 -3.51 -5.43
CA VAL A 28 7.17 -2.50 -6.49
C VAL A 28 8.12 -1.39 -6.06
N GLY A 29 7.94 -0.85 -4.85
CA GLY A 29 8.78 0.20 -4.28
C GLY A 29 10.24 -0.26 -4.13
N THR A 30 10.45 -1.49 -3.65
CA THR A 30 11.80 -2.09 -3.57
C THR A 30 12.41 -2.25 -4.97
N GLY A 31 11.64 -2.70 -5.96
CA GLY A 31 12.09 -2.80 -7.34
C GLY A 31 12.52 -1.46 -7.92
N ILE A 32 11.72 -0.40 -7.70
CA ILE A 32 12.06 0.97 -8.09
C ILE A 32 13.31 1.47 -7.37
N GLY A 33 13.43 1.18 -6.07
CA GLY A 33 14.59 1.53 -5.25
C GLY A 33 15.88 0.87 -5.72
N VAL A 34 15.85 -0.43 -6.03
CA VAL A 34 16.98 -1.16 -6.65
C VAL A 34 17.32 -0.59 -8.01
N PHE A 35 16.31 -0.28 -8.83
CA PHE A 35 16.52 0.29 -10.15
C PHE A 35 17.21 1.66 -10.08
N LEU A 36 16.77 2.54 -9.16
CA LEU A 36 17.40 3.84 -8.91
C LEU A 36 18.82 3.70 -8.34
N GLY A 37 19.04 2.73 -7.44
CA GLY A 37 20.36 2.39 -6.92
C GLY A 37 21.36 1.99 -8.02
N LYS A 38 20.88 1.31 -9.07
CA LYS A 38 21.68 0.90 -10.22
C LYS A 38 21.87 2.01 -11.26
N MET A 39 20.80 2.72 -11.61
CA MET A 39 20.78 3.66 -12.75
C MET A 39 21.24 5.07 -12.38
N ALA A 40 21.03 5.50 -11.14
CA ALA A 40 21.35 6.84 -10.67
C ALA A 40 22.10 6.83 -9.33
N PRO A 41 23.24 6.12 -9.22
CA PRO A 41 24.01 6.06 -7.97
C PRO A 41 24.51 7.44 -7.53
N SER A 42 24.74 8.36 -8.46
CA SER A 42 25.10 9.76 -8.18
C SER A 42 23.98 10.54 -7.51
N PHE A 43 22.71 10.30 -7.84
CA PHE A 43 21.56 10.95 -7.22
C PHE A 43 21.42 10.53 -5.75
N LEU A 44 21.56 9.23 -5.48
CA LEU A 44 21.57 8.69 -4.12
C LEU A 44 22.78 9.19 -3.31
N ARG A 45 23.99 9.22 -3.90
CA ARG A 45 25.16 9.79 -3.23
C ARG A 45 25.00 11.26 -2.87
N TYR A 46 24.32 12.05 -3.71
CA TYR A 46 24.00 13.45 -3.39
C TYR A 46 22.99 13.55 -2.24
N ALA A 47 21.94 12.74 -2.24
CA ALA A 47 20.96 12.68 -1.15
C ALA A 47 21.60 12.26 0.19
N VAL A 48 22.56 11.33 0.16
CA VAL A 48 23.31 10.86 1.34
C VAL A 48 24.31 11.90 1.84
N ARG A 49 25.01 12.61 0.95
CA ARG A 49 25.87 13.73 1.34
C ARG A 49 25.09 14.85 2.03
N ALA A 50 23.81 15.02 1.71
CA ALA A 50 22.93 15.94 2.42
C ALA A 50 22.43 15.39 3.78
N GLY A 51 22.51 14.07 4.00
CA GLY A 51 22.01 13.36 5.20
C GLY A 51 23.07 13.02 6.26
N GLY A 52 24.36 13.23 6.00
CA GLY A 52 25.44 13.13 6.99
C GLY A 52 26.26 11.84 6.99
N ASP A 53 25.68 10.70 6.63
CA ASP A 53 26.38 9.39 6.67
C ASP A 53 26.83 8.92 5.28
N ALA A 54 27.99 9.43 4.85
CA ALA A 54 28.61 9.11 3.55
C ALA A 54 29.11 7.65 3.40
N THR A 55 28.90 6.79 4.41
CA THR A 55 29.37 5.40 4.46
C THR A 55 28.36 4.39 3.92
N LEU A 56 27.10 4.77 3.73
CA LEU A 56 26.07 3.87 3.21
C LEU A 56 26.19 3.67 1.69
N GLU A 57 26.21 2.41 1.27
CA GLU A 57 26.19 2.02 -0.14
C GLU A 57 24.87 2.49 -0.80
N PRO A 58 24.90 3.17 -1.97
CA PRO A 58 23.71 3.71 -2.63
C PRO A 58 22.61 2.67 -2.90
N MET A 59 23.02 1.41 -3.09
CA MET A 59 22.11 0.28 -3.29
C MET A 59 21.29 -0.02 -2.04
N GLU A 60 21.92 -0.05 -0.86
CA GLU A 60 21.25 -0.37 0.40
C GLU A 60 20.22 0.71 0.77
N LEU A 61 20.57 1.98 0.53
CA LEU A 61 19.63 3.10 0.66
C LEU A 61 18.47 3.00 -0.33
N GLY A 62 18.75 2.67 -1.59
CA GLY A 62 17.71 2.47 -2.61
C GLY A 62 16.72 1.39 -2.18
N ILE A 63 17.21 0.25 -1.68
CA ILE A 63 16.39 -0.85 -1.15
C ILE A 63 15.58 -0.38 0.07
N GLY A 64 16.22 0.24 1.05
CA GLY A 64 15.58 0.70 2.28
C GLY A 64 14.47 1.73 2.00
N LEU A 65 14.76 2.75 1.19
CA LEU A 65 13.77 3.76 0.79
C LEU A 65 12.66 3.17 -0.07
N GLY A 66 12.99 2.27 -1.01
CA GLY A 66 12.02 1.60 -1.84
C GLY A 66 11.05 0.74 -1.02
N LEU A 67 11.58 -0.04 -0.08
CA LEU A 67 10.79 -0.91 0.79
C LEU A 67 9.91 -0.11 1.75
N THR A 68 10.49 0.87 2.46
CA THR A 68 9.75 1.69 3.43
C THR A 68 8.64 2.52 2.77
N ASN A 69 8.95 3.19 1.66
CA ASN A 69 7.95 3.96 0.92
C ASN A 69 6.89 3.03 0.31
N GLY A 70 7.30 1.90 -0.26
CA GLY A 70 6.38 0.91 -0.80
C GLY A 70 5.41 0.37 0.24
N LEU A 71 5.91 -0.04 1.41
CA LEU A 71 5.06 -0.54 2.51
C LEU A 71 4.13 0.55 3.05
N THR A 72 4.63 1.78 3.22
CA THR A 72 3.85 2.91 3.74
C THR A 72 2.68 3.23 2.80
N TRP A 73 2.97 3.44 1.51
CA TRP A 73 1.93 3.72 0.52
C TRP A 73 0.98 2.55 0.34
N GLY A 74 1.48 1.31 0.33
CA GLY A 74 0.64 0.13 0.24
C GLY A 74 -0.33 -0.03 1.41
N MET A 75 0.10 0.26 2.65
CA MET A 75 -0.79 0.28 3.81
C MET A 75 -1.86 1.36 3.68
N VAL A 76 -1.47 2.59 3.33
CA VAL A 76 -2.41 3.72 3.16
C VAL A 76 -3.44 3.40 2.09
N THR A 77 -3.02 2.91 0.92
CA THR A 77 -3.92 2.52 -0.16
C THR A 77 -4.84 1.37 0.28
N GLY A 78 -4.31 0.35 0.95
CA GLY A 78 -5.10 -0.75 1.49
C GLY A 78 -6.18 -0.28 2.46
N MET A 79 -5.84 0.62 3.38
CA MET A 79 -6.78 1.22 4.33
C MET A 79 -7.88 2.01 3.63
N VAL A 80 -7.53 2.83 2.63
CA VAL A 80 -8.50 3.62 1.85
C VAL A 80 -9.47 2.71 1.11
N VAL A 81 -8.98 1.64 0.48
CA VAL A 81 -9.83 0.67 -0.22
C VAL A 81 -10.81 0.00 0.75
N VAL A 82 -10.33 -0.48 1.90
CA VAL A 82 -11.20 -1.09 2.92
C VAL A 82 -12.23 -0.08 3.42
N ALA A 83 -11.84 1.16 3.70
CA ALA A 83 -12.76 2.20 4.16
C ALA A 83 -13.88 2.47 3.14
N ILE A 84 -13.54 2.58 1.85
CA ILE A 84 -14.52 2.78 0.77
C ILE A 84 -15.49 1.59 0.68
N LEU A 85 -14.97 0.36 0.75
CA LEU A 85 -15.80 -0.84 0.63
C LEU A 85 -16.76 -0.98 1.81
N THR A 86 -16.26 -0.84 3.05
CA THR A 86 -17.09 -0.84 4.26
C THR A 86 -18.13 0.27 4.22
N TRP A 87 -17.77 1.46 3.76
CA TRP A 87 -18.72 2.58 3.60
C TRP A 87 -19.84 2.26 2.60
N LYS A 88 -19.52 1.62 1.47
CA LYS A 88 -20.53 1.20 0.48
C LYS A 88 -21.48 0.14 1.04
N GLU A 89 -20.97 -0.80 1.84
CA GLU A 89 -21.80 -1.81 2.52
C GLU A 89 -22.77 -1.17 3.52
N VAL A 90 -22.27 -0.28 4.38
CA VAL A 90 -23.09 0.45 5.35
C VAL A 90 -24.17 1.29 4.66
N ARG A 91 -23.82 2.00 3.58
CA ARG A 91 -24.80 2.78 2.81
C ARG A 91 -25.88 1.92 2.18
N ARG A 92 -25.51 0.75 1.64
CA ARG A 92 -26.48 -0.15 1.01
C ARG A 92 -27.47 -0.70 2.04
N ALA A 93 -26.98 -1.13 3.20
CA ALA A 93 -27.83 -1.60 4.30
C ALA A 93 -28.84 -0.53 4.74
N LYS A 94 -28.39 0.74 4.86
CA LYS A 94 -29.28 1.85 5.23
C LYS A 94 -30.39 2.12 4.20
N HIS A 95 -30.08 1.99 2.91
CA HIS A 95 -31.09 2.17 1.85
C HIS A 95 -32.13 1.05 1.83
N GLU A 96 -31.71 -0.20 2.03
CA GLU A 96 -32.61 -1.37 2.06
C GLU A 96 -33.61 -1.29 3.24
N SER A 97 -33.16 -0.84 4.42
CA SER A 97 -34.04 -0.63 5.58
C SER A 97 -35.04 0.52 5.39
N ALA A 98 -34.74 1.51 4.55
CA ALA A 98 -35.66 2.62 4.28
C ALA A 98 -36.75 2.27 3.25
N SER A 99 -36.56 1.21 2.45
CA SER A 99 -37.52 0.73 1.44
C SER A 99 -38.52 -0.31 1.95
N HIS A 100 -38.31 -0.87 3.15
CA HIS A 100 -39.23 -1.81 3.79
C HIS A 100 -39.60 -1.33 5.22
N PRO A 101 -40.37 -0.22 5.34
CA PRO A 101 -40.94 0.22 6.61
C PRO A 101 -42.15 -0.62 7.05
#